data_AF-A0A0G0S252-F1
#
_entry.id   AF-A0A0G0S252-F1
#
_cell.length_a   1.000
_cell.length_b   1.000
_cell.length_c   1.000
_cell.angle_alpha   90.00
_cell.angle_beta   90.00
_cell.angle_gamma   90.00
#
_symmetry.space_group_name_H-M   'P 1'
#
loop_
_entity.id
_entity.type
_entity.pdbx_description
1 polymer ?
#
loop_
_entity_poly.entity_id
_entity_poly.type
_entity_poly.pdbx_seq_one_letter_code
_entity_poly.pdbx_strand_id
1 'polypeptide(L)'
;MPLTDYLVISAHHNAFGSALFFWDGISGTYNRVLQLPNVRSLAGAVDKNALYVITGDGWINLFNGVGLIRLNRFPDIELDANYASLLNINPDAVKVFQGVILIGKAASGFDMSKRFYPGGIWVFNPATRALYFKHTMSHFGITNNSGWGVTAIGSIMIDTGGSIFRAAWYKGGGTGQYIIDNSMDSGSARPYNYGAFLVTSLLDDEPFRRKRFIQSVINFWRPFVNSSLARVIVKYNITEQYQKDSRFASSGTSNTFTLSFVPTYWEVGDEVSVLSGNGAGQIRHIKSISGTTLTVDESLLGGASYDSSSYILLSKFKKIGEVRGDTEPDIVNKLMRFNTRSKKIQLKIEIWSPSGFIGEWNMGIADISTVYIPDRIIK
;
A
#
# COMPACT_ATOMS: atom_id res chain seq x y z
N MET A 1 -17.49 21.89 26.03
CA MET A 1 -17.03 20.66 26.72
C MET A 1 -16.04 19.95 25.83
N PRO A 2 -14.97 19.35 26.36
CA PRO A 2 -13.98 18.66 25.54
C PRO A 2 -14.56 17.39 24.90
N LEU A 3 -14.34 17.19 23.61
CA LEU A 3 -14.68 16.00 22.84
C LEU A 3 -13.66 14.87 23.04
N THR A 4 -12.50 15.18 23.63
CA THR A 4 -11.42 14.23 23.93
C THR A 4 -11.82 13.18 24.96
N ASP A 5 -12.86 13.44 25.75
CA ASP A 5 -13.31 12.59 26.84
C ASP A 5 -14.36 11.56 26.37
N TYR A 6 -14.70 11.58 25.07
CA TYR A 6 -15.73 10.75 24.49
C TYR A 6 -15.18 9.85 23.37
N LEU A 7 -15.55 8.57 23.39
CA LEU A 7 -15.58 7.73 22.21
C LEU A 7 -16.67 8.25 21.26
N VAL A 8 -16.30 8.50 20.01
CA VAL A 8 -17.24 8.92 18.96
C VAL A 8 -17.55 7.73 18.06
N ILE A 9 -18.82 7.31 18.06
CA ILE A 9 -19.30 6.16 17.28
C ILE A 9 -20.20 6.69 16.15
N SER A 10 -19.86 6.36 14.90
CA SER A 10 -20.66 6.73 13.73
C SER A 10 -21.57 5.58 13.32
N ALA A 11 -22.88 5.82 13.27
CA ALA A 11 -23.85 4.92 12.65
C ALA A 11 -24.42 5.54 11.38
N HIS A 12 -24.78 4.72 10.39
CA HIS A 12 -25.38 5.18 9.14
C HIS A 12 -26.65 4.38 8.81
N HIS A 13 -27.67 5.09 8.36
CA HIS A 13 -28.91 4.52 7.83
C HIS A 13 -29.20 5.14 6.46
N ASN A 14 -29.47 4.30 5.45
CA ASN A 14 -29.63 4.74 4.06
C ASN A 14 -30.73 5.81 3.88
N ALA A 15 -31.81 5.76 4.68
CA ALA A 15 -32.92 6.72 4.57
C ALA A 15 -32.79 7.96 5.46
N PHE A 16 -31.98 7.91 6.52
CA PHE A 16 -31.96 8.96 7.55
C PHE A 16 -30.61 9.69 7.67
N GLY A 17 -29.59 9.23 6.94
CA GLY A 17 -28.23 9.75 7.03
C GLY A 17 -27.47 9.11 8.18
N SER A 18 -26.60 9.86 8.83
CA SER A 18 -25.73 9.35 9.88
C SER A 18 -26.03 9.96 11.24
N ALA A 19 -25.73 9.23 12.31
CA ALA A 19 -25.74 9.70 13.67
C ALA A 19 -24.38 9.47 14.31
N LEU A 20 -23.85 10.47 15.02
CA LEU A 20 -22.63 10.36 15.81
C LEU A 20 -23.01 10.30 17.29
N PHE A 21 -22.68 9.19 17.94
CA PHE A 21 -22.89 8.99 19.37
C PHE A 21 -21.60 9.28 20.12
N PHE A 22 -21.70 10.05 21.20
CA PHE A 22 -20.59 10.38 22.08
C PHE A 22 -20.78 9.61 23.39
N TRP A 23 -19.80 8.79 23.76
CA TRP A 23 -19.85 7.92 24.93
C TRP A 23 -18.59 8.06 25.78
N ASP A 24 -18.76 8.31 27.07
CA ASP A 24 -17.68 8.54 28.05
C ASP A 24 -16.93 7.25 28.45
N GLY A 25 -17.34 6.09 27.94
CA GLY A 25 -16.73 4.80 28.24
C GLY A 25 -17.19 4.16 29.55
N ILE A 26 -17.99 4.85 30.36
CA ILE A 26 -18.40 4.41 31.71
C ILE A 26 -19.91 4.42 31.93
N SER A 27 -20.63 5.31 31.27
CA SER A 27 -22.08 5.41 31.34
C SER A 27 -22.73 4.20 30.69
N GLY A 28 -23.87 3.75 31.20
CA GLY A 28 -24.62 2.63 30.61
C GLY A 28 -25.18 2.91 29.21
N THR A 29 -25.14 4.17 28.75
CA THR A 29 -25.57 4.61 27.42
C THR A 29 -24.74 5.79 26.94
N TYR A 30 -24.88 6.16 25.66
CA TYR A 30 -24.25 7.35 25.09
C TYR A 30 -24.74 8.62 25.78
N ASN A 31 -23.85 9.59 25.94
CA ASN A 31 -24.13 10.86 26.60
C ASN A 31 -24.76 11.88 25.66
N ARG A 32 -24.46 11.79 24.36
CA ARG A 32 -24.96 12.72 23.34
C ARG A 32 -25.08 12.04 21.98
N VAL A 33 -26.03 12.52 21.17
CA VAL A 33 -26.14 12.18 19.76
C VAL A 33 -26.13 13.45 18.90
N LEU A 34 -25.42 13.41 17.78
CA LEU A 34 -25.48 14.41 16.72
C LEU A 34 -26.03 13.76 15.45
N GLN A 35 -27.15 14.28 14.95
CA GLN A 35 -27.74 13.83 13.71
C GLN A 35 -27.11 14.57 12.53
N LEU A 36 -26.73 13.84 11.50
CA LEU A 36 -26.18 14.32 10.23
C LEU A 36 -27.10 13.84 9.09
N PRO A 37 -28.26 14.51 8.88
CA PRO A 37 -29.24 14.10 7.90
C PRO A 37 -28.63 14.17 6.49
N ASN A 38 -28.97 13.19 5.63
CA ASN A 38 -28.48 13.07 4.26
C ASN A 38 -26.95 13.00 4.10
N VAL A 39 -26.21 12.78 5.18
CA VAL A 39 -24.76 12.59 5.15
C VAL A 39 -24.45 11.13 5.44
N ARG A 40 -23.63 10.52 4.59
CA ARG A 40 -23.05 9.21 4.85
C ARG A 40 -21.70 9.40 5.54
N SER A 41 -21.65 9.30 6.86
CA SER A 41 -20.41 9.32 7.63
C SER A 41 -19.79 7.93 7.65
N LEU A 42 -18.56 7.80 7.12
CA LEU A 42 -17.81 6.54 7.08
C LEU A 42 -17.03 6.30 8.36
N ALA A 43 -16.36 7.35 8.85
CA ALA A 43 -15.49 7.29 10.01
C ALA A 43 -15.23 8.69 10.55
N GLY A 44 -14.66 8.78 11.75
CA GLY A 44 -14.26 10.05 12.34
C GLY A 44 -13.14 9.89 13.35
N ALA A 45 -12.54 11.01 13.72
CA ALA A 45 -11.51 11.08 14.75
C ALA A 45 -11.61 12.41 15.48
N VAL A 46 -11.25 12.40 16.77
CA VAL A 46 -11.14 13.62 17.57
C VAL A 46 -9.66 13.92 17.79
N ASP A 47 -9.20 15.09 17.32
CA ASP A 47 -7.86 15.60 17.62
C ASP A 47 -7.99 17.00 18.23
N LYS A 48 -7.32 17.25 19.36
CA LYS A 48 -7.32 18.57 20.05
C LYS A 48 -8.71 19.19 20.20
N ASN A 49 -9.69 18.40 20.67
CA ASN A 49 -11.07 18.82 20.85
C ASN A 49 -11.81 19.22 19.55
N ALA A 50 -11.29 18.82 18.39
CA ALA A 50 -11.93 19.00 17.09
C ALA A 50 -12.35 17.65 16.53
N LEU A 51 -13.62 17.52 16.14
CA LEU A 51 -14.16 16.32 15.51
C LEU A 51 -14.01 16.41 13.99
N TYR A 52 -13.26 15.46 13.44
CA TYR A 52 -13.11 15.26 12.02
C TYR A 52 -14.00 14.11 11.55
N VAL A 53 -14.70 14.31 10.43
CA VAL A 53 -15.65 13.34 9.87
C VAL A 53 -15.33 13.10 8.41
N ILE A 54 -15.16 11.84 8.03
CA ILE A 54 -14.94 11.40 6.66
C ILE A 54 -16.26 10.94 6.08
N THR A 55 -16.70 11.57 5.00
CA THR A 55 -17.98 11.30 4.37
C THR A 55 -17.84 10.42 3.12
N GLY A 56 -18.93 9.76 2.72
CA GLY A 56 -18.96 8.82 1.59
C GLY A 56 -18.62 9.42 0.23
N ASP A 57 -18.79 10.73 0.07
CA ASP A 57 -18.35 11.53 -1.08
C ASP A 57 -16.86 11.92 -1.02
N GLY A 58 -16.14 11.42 -0.01
CA GLY A 58 -14.71 11.56 0.19
C GLY A 58 -14.24 12.90 0.71
N TRP A 59 -15.13 13.70 1.29
CA TRP A 59 -14.71 14.87 2.05
C TRP A 59 -14.22 14.48 3.44
N ILE A 60 -13.14 15.12 3.85
CA ILE A 60 -12.72 15.23 5.24
C ILE A 60 -13.27 16.55 5.75
N ASN A 61 -14.08 16.49 6.79
CA ASN A 61 -14.84 17.60 7.32
C ASN A 61 -14.46 17.86 8.77
N LEU A 62 -14.57 19.12 9.20
CA LEU A 62 -14.50 19.52 10.61
C LEU A 62 -15.92 19.83 11.10
N PHE A 63 -16.32 19.29 12.24
CA PHE A 63 -17.54 19.71 12.91
C PHE A 63 -17.27 20.97 13.74
N ASN A 64 -17.94 22.08 13.41
CA ASN A 64 -17.74 23.37 14.08
C ASN A 64 -18.73 23.64 15.23
N GLY A 65 -19.49 22.62 15.67
CA GLY A 65 -20.56 22.78 16.67
C GLY A 65 -21.96 22.99 16.08
N VAL A 66 -22.05 23.44 14.82
CA VAL A 66 -23.32 23.66 14.10
C VAL A 66 -23.46 22.68 12.93
N GLY A 67 -22.39 22.47 12.17
CA GLY A 67 -22.38 21.63 10.99
C GLY A 67 -20.98 21.24 10.54
N LEU A 68 -20.91 20.58 9.38
CA LEU A 68 -19.67 20.10 8.78
C LEU A 68 -19.07 21.18 7.86
N ILE A 69 -17.82 21.56 8.12
CA ILE A 69 -17.00 22.40 7.25
C ILE A 69 -16.07 21.48 6.46
N ARG A 70 -16.16 21.53 5.13
CA ARG A 70 -15.26 20.80 4.22
C ARG A 70 -13.84 21.32 4.32
N LEU A 71 -12.87 20.44 4.59
CA LEU A 71 -11.45 20.80 4.70
C LEU A 71 -10.64 20.37 3.50
N ASN A 72 -10.76 19.11 3.09
CA ASN A 72 -10.10 18.55 1.91
C ASN A 72 -10.86 17.32 1.42
N ARG A 73 -10.55 16.84 0.21
CA ARG A 73 -11.23 15.72 -0.43
C ARG A 73 -10.21 14.75 -1.00
N PHE A 74 -10.51 13.45 -0.98
CA PHE A 74 -9.77 12.47 -1.76
C PHE A 74 -9.75 12.88 -3.25
N PRO A 75 -8.60 12.76 -3.93
CA PRO A 75 -8.43 13.22 -5.30
C PRO A 75 -9.25 12.37 -6.28
N ASP A 76 -9.62 12.96 -7.42
CA ASP A 76 -10.26 12.29 -8.58
C ASP A 76 -11.61 11.63 -8.28
N ILE A 77 -12.22 11.94 -7.13
CA ILE A 77 -13.59 11.49 -6.81
C ILE A 77 -14.59 12.28 -7.65
N GLU A 78 -15.30 11.55 -8.50
CA GLU A 78 -16.44 12.04 -9.27
C GLU A 78 -17.72 11.51 -8.65
N LEU A 79 -18.66 12.42 -8.38
CA LEU A 79 -19.99 12.04 -7.89
C LEU A 79 -20.82 11.62 -9.09
N ASP A 80 -20.99 10.32 -9.27
CA ASP A 80 -21.98 9.77 -10.21
C ASP A 80 -23.11 9.08 -9.44
N ALA A 81 -24.31 9.09 -10.01
CA ALA A 81 -25.61 8.76 -9.43
C ALA A 81 -25.69 7.35 -8.82
N ASN A 82 -24.77 6.44 -9.17
CA ASN A 82 -24.77 5.05 -8.72
C ASN A 82 -23.87 4.76 -7.50
N TYR A 83 -23.12 5.74 -6.98
CA TYR A 83 -22.01 5.45 -6.09
C TYR A 83 -22.25 5.74 -4.61
N ALA A 84 -23.07 4.90 -3.98
CA ALA A 84 -23.15 4.82 -2.52
C ALA A 84 -21.91 4.14 -1.88
N SER A 85 -20.77 3.97 -2.58
CA SER A 85 -19.64 3.13 -2.12
C SER A 85 -18.23 3.54 -2.61
N LEU A 86 -17.99 4.79 -3.04
CA LEU A 86 -16.67 5.21 -3.60
C LEU A 86 -15.48 5.00 -2.68
N LEU A 87 -15.72 5.09 -1.37
CA LEU A 87 -14.72 4.85 -0.36
C LEU A 87 -15.16 3.71 0.55
N ASN A 88 -14.23 2.78 0.76
CA ASN A 88 -14.35 1.74 1.74
C ASN A 88 -13.30 1.97 2.82
N ILE A 89 -13.74 2.53 3.95
CA ILE A 89 -12.93 2.87 5.10
C ILE A 89 -13.55 2.13 6.29
N ASN A 90 -12.76 1.31 6.96
CA ASN A 90 -13.19 0.73 8.22
C ASN A 90 -13.10 1.83 9.31
N PRO A 91 -14.16 2.09 10.09
CA PRO A 91 -14.11 3.06 11.19
C PRO A 91 -12.92 2.87 12.13
N ASP A 92 -12.54 1.63 12.43
CA ASP A 92 -11.42 1.31 13.31
C ASP A 92 -10.06 1.59 12.66
N ALA A 93 -10.02 1.76 11.35
CA ALA A 93 -8.83 2.13 10.60
C ALA A 93 -8.59 3.64 10.54
N VAL A 94 -9.27 4.45 11.36
CA VAL A 94 -9.00 5.89 11.50
C VAL A 94 -8.50 6.21 12.90
N LYS A 95 -7.31 6.83 13.00
CA LYS A 95 -6.65 7.17 14.27
C LYS A 95 -5.82 8.44 14.18
N VAL A 96 -5.76 9.17 15.29
CA VAL A 96 -4.88 10.34 15.44
C VAL A 96 -3.50 9.87 15.92
N PHE A 97 -2.46 10.15 15.15
CA PHE A 97 -1.09 9.78 15.48
C PHE A 97 -0.18 10.99 15.24
N GLN A 98 0.54 11.43 16.29
CA GLN A 98 1.50 12.55 16.21
C GLN A 98 0.94 13.81 15.52
N GLY A 99 -0.32 14.17 15.81
CA GLY A 99 -0.96 15.38 15.28
C GLY A 99 -1.43 15.27 13.82
N VAL A 100 -1.44 14.08 13.24
CA VAL A 100 -2.09 13.79 11.95
C VAL A 100 -3.16 12.70 12.10
N ILE A 101 -4.10 12.64 11.16
CA ILE A 101 -5.14 11.61 11.11
C ILE A 101 -4.73 10.57 10.07
N LEU A 102 -4.47 9.35 10.52
CA LEU A 102 -4.24 8.18 9.67
C LEU A 102 -5.59 7.60 9.25
N ILE A 103 -5.72 7.24 7.98
CA ILE A 103 -6.95 6.74 7.37
C ILE A 103 -6.62 5.48 6.57
N GLY A 104 -6.94 4.32 7.12
CA GLY A 104 -6.84 3.04 6.41
C GLY A 104 -8.03 2.82 5.49
N LYS A 105 -7.74 2.60 4.21
CA LYS A 105 -8.73 2.52 3.13
C LYS A 105 -8.52 1.24 2.33
N ALA A 106 -9.59 0.54 1.97
CA ALA A 106 -9.55 -0.58 1.03
C ALA A 106 -9.58 -0.10 -0.44
N ALA A 107 -9.21 -0.96 -1.39
CA ALA A 107 -9.29 -0.60 -2.81
C ALA A 107 -10.74 -0.30 -3.25
N SER A 108 -10.91 0.58 -4.24
CA SER A 108 -12.24 1.05 -4.69
C SER A 108 -12.49 0.93 -6.19
N GLY A 109 -11.55 0.38 -6.95
CA GLY A 109 -11.66 0.16 -8.40
C GLY A 109 -10.85 -1.05 -8.85
N PHE A 110 -11.21 -1.61 -10.01
CA PHE A 110 -10.48 -2.75 -10.59
C PHE A 110 -9.25 -2.30 -11.36
N ASP A 111 -9.22 -1.06 -11.83
CA ASP A 111 -8.06 -0.41 -12.42
C ASP A 111 -7.43 0.59 -11.45
N MET A 112 -6.38 1.26 -11.93
CA MET A 112 -5.61 2.24 -11.16
C MET A 112 -5.58 3.62 -11.83
N SER A 113 -6.62 3.93 -12.62
CA SER A 113 -6.74 5.19 -13.36
C SER A 113 -6.93 6.40 -12.44
N LYS A 114 -7.53 6.20 -11.25
CA LYS A 114 -7.81 7.27 -10.29
C LYS A 114 -6.94 7.13 -9.05
N ARG A 115 -6.43 8.26 -8.54
CA ARG A 115 -5.50 8.26 -7.39
C ARG A 115 -6.11 7.73 -6.11
N PHE A 116 -7.43 7.81 -5.94
CA PHE A 116 -8.11 7.28 -4.75
C PHE A 116 -8.43 5.78 -4.82
N TYR A 117 -8.30 5.11 -5.98
CA TYR A 117 -8.58 3.68 -6.10
C TYR A 117 -7.67 2.77 -5.26
N PRO A 118 -6.34 2.95 -5.23
CA PRO A 118 -5.47 2.16 -4.38
C PRO A 118 -5.93 2.11 -2.92
N GLY A 119 -5.90 0.91 -2.34
CA GLY A 119 -6.01 0.73 -0.89
C GLY A 119 -4.67 0.92 -0.18
N GLY A 120 -4.73 1.37 1.07
CA GLY A 120 -3.56 1.76 1.83
C GLY A 120 -3.87 2.75 2.94
N ILE A 121 -2.82 3.35 3.49
CA ILE A 121 -2.89 4.36 4.54
C ILE A 121 -2.76 5.74 3.90
N TRP A 122 -3.83 6.52 4.02
CA TRP A 122 -3.86 7.95 3.73
C TRP A 122 -3.63 8.75 5.01
N VAL A 123 -3.13 9.96 4.85
CA VAL A 123 -2.86 10.86 5.97
C VAL A 123 -3.44 12.21 5.69
N PHE A 124 -4.23 12.70 6.65
CA PHE A 124 -4.67 14.07 6.70
C PHE A 124 -3.94 14.82 7.81
N ASN A 125 -3.31 15.94 7.46
CA ASN A 125 -2.69 16.83 8.43
C ASN A 125 -3.65 18.00 8.72
N PRO A 126 -4.23 18.08 9.93
CA PRO A 126 -5.18 19.15 10.26
C PRO A 126 -4.58 20.55 10.23
N ALA A 127 -3.28 20.70 10.53
CA ALA A 127 -2.62 22.00 10.58
C ALA A 127 -2.39 22.60 9.18
N THR A 128 -2.00 21.78 8.21
CA THR A 128 -1.74 22.22 6.83
C THR A 128 -2.91 21.96 5.88
N ARG A 129 -3.91 21.20 6.34
CA ARG A 129 -5.02 20.65 5.54
C ARG A 129 -4.56 19.73 4.41
N ALA A 130 -3.31 19.29 4.41
CA ALA A 130 -2.78 18.40 3.38
C ALA A 130 -3.38 17.00 3.54
N LEU A 131 -3.82 16.41 2.43
CA LEU A 131 -4.20 15.01 2.32
C LEU A 131 -3.24 14.32 1.35
N TYR A 132 -2.59 13.24 1.79
CA TYR A 132 -1.62 12.52 0.98
C TYR A 132 -1.64 11.02 1.26
N PHE A 133 -1.17 10.25 0.28
CA PHE A 133 -1.06 8.80 0.39
C PHE A 133 0.30 8.42 0.98
N LYS A 134 0.32 7.71 2.11
CA LYS A 134 1.55 7.39 2.85
C LYS A 134 2.06 5.99 2.57
N HIS A 135 1.19 4.99 2.61
CA HIS A 135 1.57 3.59 2.40
C HIS A 135 0.55 2.88 1.50
N THR A 136 1.03 2.25 0.43
CA THR A 136 0.21 1.35 -0.38
C THR A 136 0.12 -0.02 0.29
N MET A 137 -1.03 -0.68 0.18
CA MET A 137 -1.08 -2.13 0.44
C MET A 137 -0.27 -2.89 -0.60
N SER A 138 0.19 -4.08 -0.23
CA SER A 138 0.70 -5.05 -1.19
C SER A 138 -0.46 -5.84 -1.83
N HIS A 139 -0.23 -6.39 -3.02
CA HIS A 139 -1.13 -7.38 -3.66
C HIS A 139 -2.57 -6.89 -3.93
N PHE A 140 -3.55 -7.77 -3.66
CA PHE A 140 -4.99 -7.57 -3.80
C PHE A 140 -5.50 -6.25 -3.19
N GLY A 141 -4.88 -5.71 -2.15
CA GLY A 141 -5.30 -4.43 -1.56
C GLY A 141 -5.12 -3.22 -2.48
N ILE A 142 -4.42 -3.39 -3.62
CA ILE A 142 -4.21 -2.31 -4.59
C ILE A 142 -5.45 -2.11 -5.48
N THR A 143 -6.13 -3.19 -5.87
CA THR A 143 -7.30 -3.16 -6.78
C THR A 143 -8.44 -3.97 -6.20
N ASN A 144 -9.70 -3.62 -6.44
CA ASN A 144 -10.90 -4.27 -5.90
C ASN A 144 -11.17 -5.68 -6.49
N ASN A 145 -10.13 -6.47 -6.72
CA ASN A 145 -10.23 -7.84 -7.21
C ASN A 145 -10.29 -8.78 -6.00
N SER A 146 -11.31 -9.63 -5.94
CA SER A 146 -11.50 -10.57 -4.83
C SER A 146 -10.56 -11.77 -4.97
N GLY A 147 -9.83 -12.16 -3.91
CA GLY A 147 -9.02 -13.38 -3.89
C GLY A 147 -8.12 -13.56 -2.66
N TRP A 148 -7.01 -14.30 -2.81
CA TRP A 148 -6.10 -14.77 -1.76
C TRP A 148 -5.01 -13.76 -1.33
N GLY A 149 -5.25 -12.90 -0.34
CA GLY A 149 -4.18 -12.03 0.19
C GLY A 149 -4.71 -10.88 1.05
N VAL A 150 -3.89 -9.87 1.34
CA VAL A 150 -4.35 -8.67 2.07
C VAL A 150 -5.27 -7.85 1.18
N THR A 151 -6.50 -7.58 1.63
CA THR A 151 -7.54 -6.92 0.79
C THR A 151 -8.04 -5.59 1.37
N ALA A 152 -7.90 -5.38 2.68
CA ALA A 152 -8.30 -4.14 3.34
C ALA A 152 -7.50 -3.89 4.62
N ILE A 153 -7.45 -2.63 5.05
CA ILE A 153 -7.01 -2.26 6.40
C ILE A 153 -8.22 -2.35 7.31
N GLY A 154 -8.20 -3.30 8.24
CA GLY A 154 -9.25 -3.49 9.24
C GLY A 154 -9.14 -2.51 10.39
N SER A 155 -7.92 -2.26 10.86
CA SER A 155 -7.69 -1.38 12.00
C SER A 155 -6.32 -0.72 11.92
N ILE A 156 -6.21 0.47 12.49
CA ILE A 156 -4.94 1.10 12.83
C ILE A 156 -4.88 1.13 14.35
N MET A 157 -3.79 0.61 14.90
CA MET A 157 -3.52 0.55 16.33
C MET A 157 -2.36 1.47 16.63
N ILE A 158 -2.47 2.22 17.73
CA ILE A 158 -1.38 3.05 18.23
C ILE A 158 -0.87 2.38 19.48
N ASP A 159 0.44 2.19 19.55
CA ASP A 159 1.06 1.61 20.74
C ASP A 159 0.82 2.50 21.97
N THR A 160 0.84 1.89 23.15
CA THR A 160 0.66 2.59 24.43
C THR A 160 1.66 3.74 24.64
N GLY A 161 2.87 3.66 24.06
CA GLY A 161 3.84 4.75 24.07
C GLY A 161 3.56 5.89 23.08
N GLY A 162 2.56 5.75 22.19
CA GLY A 162 2.18 6.77 21.20
C GLY A 162 3.21 7.04 20.11
N SER A 163 4.31 6.28 20.06
CA SER A 163 5.45 6.49 19.16
C SER A 163 5.39 5.65 17.89
N ILE A 164 4.57 4.60 17.88
CA ILE A 164 4.44 3.64 16.78
C ILE A 164 2.96 3.43 16.49
N PHE A 165 2.61 3.31 15.21
CA PHE A 165 1.33 2.76 14.78
C PHE A 165 1.55 1.44 14.04
N ARG A 166 0.56 0.55 14.12
CA ARG A 166 0.50 -0.73 13.41
C ARG A 166 -0.80 -0.80 12.64
N ALA A 167 -0.81 -1.51 11.54
CA ALA A 167 -2.02 -1.82 10.79
C ALA A 167 -2.41 -3.29 10.97
N ALA A 168 -3.69 -3.53 11.18
CA ALA A 168 -4.29 -4.85 11.07
C ALA A 168 -4.95 -4.98 9.70
N TRP A 169 -4.53 -6.00 8.95
CA TRP A 169 -4.90 -6.25 7.57
C TRP A 169 -5.90 -7.39 7.50
N TYR A 170 -6.97 -7.25 6.72
CA TYR A 170 -7.88 -8.36 6.46
C TYR A 170 -7.25 -9.35 5.48
N LYS A 171 -7.07 -10.59 5.93
CA LYS A 171 -6.60 -11.71 5.12
C LYS A 171 -7.78 -12.24 4.31
N GLY A 172 -7.83 -11.87 3.04
CA GLY A 172 -8.77 -12.34 2.04
C GLY A 172 -8.75 -13.87 1.85
N GLY A 173 -9.54 -14.36 0.90
CA GLY A 173 -9.71 -15.80 0.68
C GLY A 173 -10.68 -16.47 1.67
N GLY A 174 -11.62 -15.72 2.24
CA GLY A 174 -12.69 -16.26 3.08
C GLY A 174 -12.28 -16.68 4.49
N THR A 175 -11.04 -16.42 4.91
CA THR A 175 -10.52 -16.88 6.21
C THR A 175 -11.10 -16.14 7.41
N GLY A 176 -11.61 -14.92 7.21
CA GLY A 176 -12.06 -14.05 8.32
C GLY A 176 -10.93 -13.53 9.22
N GLN A 177 -9.66 -13.83 8.91
CA GLN A 177 -8.53 -13.53 9.77
C GLN A 177 -8.00 -12.10 9.56
N TYR A 178 -7.51 -11.49 10.64
CA TYR A 178 -6.70 -10.27 10.56
C TYR A 178 -5.23 -10.59 10.84
N ILE A 179 -4.34 -9.97 10.07
CA ILE A 179 -2.88 -10.04 10.25
C ILE A 179 -2.42 -8.70 10.78
N ILE A 180 -1.65 -8.68 11.85
CA ILE A 180 -1.10 -7.44 12.42
C ILE A 180 0.33 -7.27 11.94
N ASP A 181 0.68 -6.07 11.50
CA ASP A 181 2.07 -5.69 11.23
C ASP A 181 2.83 -5.62 12.58
N ASN A 182 3.56 -6.69 12.92
CA ASN A 182 4.34 -6.77 14.15
C ASN A 182 5.81 -7.05 13.82
N SER A 183 6.72 -6.42 14.57
CA SER A 183 8.13 -6.80 14.61
C SER A 183 8.21 -8.20 15.21
N MET A 184 8.50 -9.20 14.38
CA MET A 184 8.53 -10.61 14.80
C MET A 184 9.91 -10.98 15.36
N ASP A 185 10.36 -10.24 16.38
CA ASP A 185 11.68 -10.45 16.98
C ASP A 185 11.90 -11.88 17.52
N SER A 186 10.80 -12.60 17.85
CA SER A 186 10.78 -13.90 18.52
C SER A 186 10.09 -15.04 17.75
N GLY A 187 9.97 -14.98 16.40
CA GLY A 187 9.32 -16.02 15.56
C GLY A 187 7.78 -15.91 15.52
N SER A 188 6.95 -16.69 14.81
CA SER A 188 7.03 -17.63 13.68
C SER A 188 5.65 -17.58 12.99
N ALA A 189 5.22 -16.41 12.49
CA ALA A 189 3.94 -16.29 11.76
C ALA A 189 4.17 -15.65 10.38
N ARG A 190 3.64 -16.32 9.35
CA ARG A 190 3.78 -15.92 7.95
C ARG A 190 2.81 -14.78 7.68
N PRO A 191 3.25 -13.52 7.49
CA PRO A 191 2.30 -12.45 7.21
C PRO A 191 1.86 -12.47 5.75
N TYR A 192 2.61 -13.15 4.86
CA TYR A 192 2.38 -13.14 3.42
C TYR A 192 2.82 -14.45 2.76
N ASN A 193 2.07 -14.87 1.73
CA ASN A 193 2.37 -16.12 1.02
C ASN A 193 3.61 -16.03 0.12
N TYR A 194 4.18 -14.86 -0.17
CA TYR A 194 5.34 -14.77 -1.05
C TYR A 194 6.34 -13.71 -0.59
N GLY A 195 6.34 -12.54 -1.22
CA GLY A 195 7.20 -11.42 -0.83
C GLY A 195 6.40 -10.28 -0.21
N ALA A 196 7.04 -9.53 0.68
CA ALA A 196 6.62 -8.17 1.01
C ALA A 196 7.40 -7.19 0.14
N PHE A 197 6.84 -6.01 -0.09
CA PHE A 197 7.59 -4.95 -0.72
C PHE A 197 7.29 -3.59 -0.12
N LEU A 198 8.31 -2.76 -0.08
CA LEU A 198 8.24 -1.35 0.29
C LEU A 198 8.42 -0.52 -0.99
N VAL A 199 7.51 0.41 -1.24
CA VAL A 199 7.70 1.45 -2.25
C VAL A 199 7.91 2.77 -1.52
N THR A 200 9.05 3.42 -1.75
CA THR A 200 9.34 4.71 -1.10
C THR A 200 8.45 5.81 -1.65
N SER A 201 8.41 6.94 -0.96
CA SER A 201 7.98 8.18 -1.61
C SER A 201 8.86 8.47 -2.83
N LEU A 202 8.31 9.24 -3.77
CA LEU A 202 9.08 9.77 -4.86
C LEU A 202 10.03 10.84 -4.30
N LEU A 203 11.33 10.57 -4.39
CA LEU A 203 12.37 11.51 -3.99
C LEU A 203 12.51 12.57 -5.11
N ASP A 204 11.99 13.76 -4.85
CA ASP A 204 11.94 14.90 -5.77
C ASP A 204 12.40 16.19 -5.07
N ASP A 205 13.62 16.18 -4.52
CA ASP A 205 14.15 17.38 -3.86
C ASP A 205 14.54 18.45 -4.89
N GLU A 206 13.91 19.62 -4.80
CA GLU A 206 14.35 20.86 -5.46
C GLU A 206 15.70 21.33 -4.86
N PRO A 207 16.60 22.03 -5.60
CA PRO A 207 16.38 22.77 -6.86
C PRO A 207 16.91 22.07 -8.12
N PHE A 208 17.40 20.82 -8.02
CA PHE A 208 18.12 20.20 -9.12
C PHE A 208 17.20 19.62 -10.18
N ARG A 209 17.17 20.25 -11.36
CA ARG A 209 16.40 19.77 -12.52
C ARG A 209 16.85 18.39 -13.02
N ARG A 210 18.11 18.01 -12.81
CA ARG A 210 18.67 16.70 -13.20
C ARG A 210 19.65 16.21 -12.15
N LYS A 211 19.46 14.95 -11.73
CA LYS A 211 20.33 14.22 -10.81
C LYS A 211 20.81 12.96 -11.51
N ARG A 212 22.03 12.54 -11.21
CA ARG A 212 22.56 11.25 -11.60
C ARG A 212 22.57 10.35 -10.36
N PHE A 213 21.61 9.44 -10.30
CA PHE A 213 21.57 8.42 -9.25
C PHE A 213 22.55 7.30 -9.59
N ILE A 214 23.42 6.98 -8.65
CA ILE A 214 24.57 6.10 -8.89
C ILE A 214 24.58 4.86 -8.00
N GLN A 215 24.03 4.96 -6.79
CA GLN A 215 24.14 3.89 -5.80
C GLN A 215 22.92 3.82 -4.91
N SER A 216 22.59 2.61 -4.48
CA SER A 216 21.68 2.32 -3.38
C SER A 216 22.46 1.56 -2.33
N VAL A 217 22.38 2.00 -1.09
CA VAL A 217 22.94 1.31 0.08
C VAL A 217 21.76 0.75 0.85
N ILE A 218 21.78 -0.55 1.11
CA ILE A 218 20.77 -1.24 1.91
C ILE A 218 21.45 -1.84 3.13
N ASN A 219 20.90 -1.55 4.31
CA ASN A 219 21.34 -2.13 5.57
C ASN A 219 20.27 -3.09 6.05
N PHE A 220 20.68 -4.32 6.36
CA PHE A 220 19.78 -5.35 6.84
C PHE A 220 19.64 -5.26 8.35
N TRP A 221 18.45 -5.56 8.83
CA TRP A 221 18.16 -5.56 10.25
C TRP A 221 18.91 -6.66 11.00
N ARG A 222 19.12 -7.80 10.34
CA ARG A 222 19.88 -8.95 10.83
C ARG A 222 20.75 -9.50 9.69
N PRO A 223 21.82 -10.25 10.01
CA PRO A 223 22.60 -10.97 9.01
C PRO A 223 21.71 -11.84 8.12
N PHE A 224 22.04 -11.89 6.85
CA PHE A 224 21.22 -12.56 5.85
C PHE A 224 21.27 -14.09 6.01
N VAL A 225 20.11 -14.74 5.97
CA VAL A 225 20.00 -16.20 6.14
C VAL A 225 20.59 -16.93 4.95
N ASN A 226 21.37 -17.99 5.20
CA ASN A 226 21.88 -18.87 4.14
C ASN A 226 20.77 -19.73 3.52
N SER A 227 20.03 -19.16 2.56
CA SER A 227 18.97 -19.83 1.81
C SER A 227 18.81 -19.22 0.41
N SER A 228 18.57 -20.06 -0.59
CA SER A 228 18.20 -19.61 -1.96
C SER A 228 16.80 -19.00 -2.02
N LEU A 229 16.00 -19.22 -0.98
CA LEU A 229 14.67 -18.67 -0.81
C LEU A 229 14.69 -17.34 -0.03
N ALA A 230 15.82 -16.97 0.57
CA ALA A 230 16.05 -15.65 1.12
C ALA A 230 16.57 -14.73 0.00
N ARG A 231 15.77 -13.75 -0.44
CA ARG A 231 16.22 -12.74 -1.40
C ARG A 231 15.71 -11.34 -1.09
N VAL A 232 16.54 -10.34 -1.34
CA VAL A 232 16.14 -8.93 -1.37
C VAL A 232 16.46 -8.35 -2.73
N ILE A 233 15.45 -7.79 -3.39
CA ILE A 233 15.57 -7.21 -4.73
C ILE A 233 15.28 -5.72 -4.62
N VAL A 234 16.23 -4.89 -5.06
CA VAL A 234 16.05 -3.44 -5.11
C VAL A 234 15.77 -3.04 -6.56
N LYS A 235 14.76 -2.21 -6.74
CA LYS A 235 14.29 -1.70 -8.03
C LYS A 235 14.09 -0.19 -7.95
N TYR A 236 14.11 0.47 -9.10
CA TYR A 236 13.85 1.91 -9.18
C TYR A 236 12.85 2.27 -10.27
N ASN A 237 12.14 3.36 -10.06
CA ASN A 237 11.28 4.03 -11.02
C ASN A 237 11.62 5.53 -11.04
N ILE A 238 11.46 6.18 -12.18
CA ILE A 238 11.75 7.62 -12.38
C ILE A 238 10.51 8.43 -12.76
N THR A 239 9.34 7.80 -12.74
CA THR A 239 8.07 8.41 -13.13
C THR A 239 7.18 8.63 -11.91
N GLU A 240 6.25 9.58 -11.98
CA GLU A 240 5.30 9.80 -10.87
C GLU A 240 4.31 8.64 -10.73
N GLN A 241 3.89 8.07 -11.87
CA GLN A 241 3.04 6.89 -11.92
C GLN A 241 3.87 5.68 -12.36
N TYR A 242 4.25 4.86 -11.38
CA TYR A 242 5.01 3.62 -11.63
C TYR A 242 4.17 2.53 -12.30
N GLN A 243 2.85 2.64 -12.29
CA GLN A 243 1.96 1.64 -12.86
C GLN A 243 1.76 1.94 -14.36
N LYS A 244 1.93 0.93 -15.21
CA LYS A 244 1.76 1.05 -16.67
C LYS A 244 0.36 0.60 -17.10
N ASP A 245 -0.08 -0.56 -16.63
CA ASP A 245 -1.31 -1.23 -17.09
C ASP A 245 -1.71 -2.33 -16.12
N SER A 246 -2.99 -2.74 -16.12
CA SER A 246 -3.46 -3.88 -15.32
C SER A 246 -4.55 -4.67 -16.05
N ARG A 247 -4.39 -6.00 -16.15
CA ARG A 247 -5.26 -6.85 -16.98
C ARG A 247 -5.34 -8.29 -16.47
N PHE A 248 -6.43 -8.97 -16.81
CA PHE A 248 -6.50 -10.42 -16.65
C PHE A 248 -5.68 -11.13 -17.73
N ALA A 249 -4.94 -12.15 -17.33
CA ALA A 249 -4.46 -13.15 -18.26
C ALA A 249 -5.66 -13.96 -18.79
N SER A 250 -5.57 -14.44 -20.02
CA SER A 250 -6.55 -15.33 -20.63
C SER A 250 -6.23 -16.80 -20.31
N SER A 251 -4.94 -17.14 -20.24
CA SER A 251 -4.41 -18.45 -19.89
C SER A 251 -2.90 -18.34 -19.65
N GLY A 252 -2.25 -19.44 -19.28
CA GLY A 252 -0.81 -19.46 -19.08
C GLY A 252 -0.30 -20.75 -18.44
N THR A 253 0.97 -20.71 -18.03
CA THR A 253 1.68 -21.76 -17.30
C THR A 253 2.35 -21.16 -16.07
N SER A 254 3.36 -21.81 -15.48
CA SER A 254 4.13 -21.20 -14.38
C SER A 254 5.08 -20.09 -14.85
N ASN A 255 5.48 -20.04 -16.13
CA ASN A 255 6.45 -19.06 -16.64
C ASN A 255 5.98 -18.28 -17.88
N THR A 256 4.76 -18.53 -18.34
CA THR A 256 4.15 -17.80 -19.44
C THR A 256 2.72 -17.39 -19.12
N PHE A 257 2.27 -16.28 -19.68
CA PHE A 257 0.87 -15.88 -19.67
C PHE A 257 0.48 -15.27 -21.00
N THR A 258 -0.79 -15.45 -21.36
CA THR A 258 -1.38 -14.96 -22.61
C THR A 258 -2.38 -13.87 -22.28
N LEU A 259 -2.38 -12.78 -23.05
CA LEU A 259 -3.40 -11.74 -22.98
C LEU A 259 -4.33 -11.83 -24.19
N SER A 260 -5.50 -11.20 -24.13
CA SER A 260 -6.37 -11.03 -25.31
C SER A 260 -5.69 -10.18 -26.39
N PHE A 261 -4.92 -9.18 -25.97
CA PHE A 261 -3.96 -8.43 -26.78
C PHE A 261 -2.85 -7.87 -25.89
N VAL A 262 -1.65 -7.75 -26.44
CA VAL A 262 -0.50 -7.11 -25.77
C VAL A 262 -0.37 -5.68 -26.29
N PRO A 263 -0.51 -4.65 -25.43
CA PRO A 263 -0.30 -3.27 -25.85
C PRO A 263 1.14 -3.02 -26.31
N THR A 264 1.32 -2.12 -27.27
CA THR A 264 2.61 -1.83 -27.90
C THR A 264 3.66 -1.22 -26.97
N TYR A 265 3.25 -0.67 -25.82
CA TYR A 265 4.13 -0.07 -24.82
C TYR A 265 4.61 -1.05 -23.73
N TRP A 266 4.22 -2.33 -23.82
CA TRP A 266 4.78 -3.39 -22.98
C TRP A 266 6.13 -3.81 -23.55
N GLU A 267 7.15 -3.83 -22.70
CA GLU A 267 8.53 -4.04 -23.13
C GLU A 267 9.19 -5.18 -22.35
N VAL A 268 10.15 -5.86 -22.98
CA VAL A 268 11.03 -6.80 -22.28
C VAL A 268 11.76 -6.05 -21.15
N GLY A 269 11.75 -6.65 -19.96
CA GLY A 269 12.29 -6.08 -18.73
C GLY A 269 11.28 -5.34 -17.85
N ASP A 270 10.05 -5.11 -18.32
CA ASP A 270 8.99 -4.55 -17.47
C ASP A 270 8.63 -5.50 -16.33
N GLU A 271 8.34 -4.91 -15.16
CA GLU A 271 7.95 -5.66 -13.98
C GLU A 271 6.47 -6.10 -14.08
N VAL A 272 6.23 -7.38 -13.86
CA VAL A 272 4.92 -8.02 -13.82
C VAL A 272 4.64 -8.46 -12.38
N SER A 273 3.62 -7.87 -11.76
CA SER A 273 3.15 -8.26 -10.42
C SER A 273 1.81 -8.99 -10.55
N VAL A 274 1.70 -10.18 -9.95
CA VAL A 274 0.43 -10.91 -9.90
C VAL A 274 -0.39 -10.40 -8.71
N LEU A 275 -1.47 -9.68 -9.00
CA LEU A 275 -2.40 -9.09 -8.03
C LEU A 275 -3.51 -10.06 -7.62
N SER A 276 -3.94 -10.96 -8.52
CA SER A 276 -4.99 -11.96 -8.27
C SER A 276 -4.66 -13.34 -8.83
N GLY A 277 -5.41 -14.37 -8.41
CA GLY A 277 -5.26 -15.76 -8.86
C GLY A 277 -4.25 -16.57 -8.03
N ASN A 278 -3.93 -17.76 -8.52
CA ASN A 278 -3.06 -18.73 -7.83
C ASN A 278 -1.62 -18.20 -7.60
N GLY A 279 -1.12 -17.38 -8.54
CA GLY A 279 0.21 -16.76 -8.44
C GLY A 279 0.28 -15.47 -7.62
N ALA A 280 -0.82 -15.01 -7.03
CA ALA A 280 -0.89 -13.70 -6.40
C ALA A 280 0.12 -13.54 -5.27
N GLY A 281 0.89 -12.46 -5.28
CA GLY A 281 2.07 -12.38 -4.42
C GLY A 281 3.38 -12.16 -5.15
N GLN A 282 3.44 -12.73 -6.35
CA GLN A 282 4.70 -12.97 -7.02
C GLN A 282 4.97 -11.87 -8.05
N ILE A 283 6.23 -11.45 -8.08
CA ILE A 283 6.70 -10.40 -8.98
C ILE A 283 7.77 -10.99 -9.89
N ARG A 284 7.69 -10.66 -11.18
CA ARG A 284 8.53 -11.16 -12.26
C ARG A 284 8.91 -10.03 -13.20
N HIS A 285 9.76 -10.32 -14.19
CA HIS A 285 9.98 -9.42 -15.31
C HIS A 285 9.70 -10.11 -16.64
N ILE A 286 9.21 -9.35 -17.61
CA ILE A 286 9.03 -9.86 -18.98
C ILE A 286 10.41 -10.22 -19.55
N LYS A 287 10.58 -11.48 -19.92
CA LYS A 287 11.77 -12.00 -20.59
C LYS A 287 11.63 -11.95 -22.11
N SER A 288 10.45 -12.27 -22.62
CA SER A 288 10.15 -12.19 -24.06
C SER A 288 8.65 -11.98 -24.31
N ILE A 289 8.33 -11.41 -25.47
CA ILE A 289 6.97 -11.19 -25.96
C ILE A 289 6.88 -11.85 -27.34
N SER A 290 5.89 -12.72 -27.53
CA SER A 290 5.62 -13.42 -28.79
C SER A 290 4.12 -13.37 -29.08
N GLY A 291 3.73 -12.46 -29.97
CA GLY A 291 2.32 -12.18 -30.24
C GLY A 291 1.60 -11.73 -28.97
N THR A 292 0.62 -12.52 -28.53
CA THR A 292 -0.13 -12.26 -27.29
C THR A 292 0.39 -12.99 -26.06
N THR A 293 1.44 -13.79 -26.22
CA THR A 293 2.05 -14.59 -25.16
C THR A 293 3.30 -13.90 -24.63
N LEU A 294 3.40 -13.77 -23.32
CA LEU A 294 4.57 -13.26 -22.63
C LEU A 294 5.22 -14.36 -21.81
N THR A 295 6.55 -14.38 -21.82
CA THR A 295 7.36 -15.26 -20.98
C THR A 295 8.05 -14.42 -19.93
N VAL A 296 8.07 -14.88 -18.69
CA VAL A 296 8.75 -14.21 -17.57
C VAL A 296 10.14 -14.79 -17.28
N ASP A 297 10.94 -14.06 -16.52
CA ASP A 297 12.32 -14.39 -16.14
C ASP A 297 12.46 -15.63 -15.25
N GLU A 298 11.48 -15.87 -14.37
CA GLU A 298 11.45 -17.04 -13.47
C GLU A 298 10.02 -17.60 -13.30
N SER A 299 9.90 -18.91 -13.11
CA SER A 299 8.59 -19.55 -12.89
C SER A 299 7.94 -19.11 -11.58
N LEU A 300 6.61 -19.07 -11.55
CA LEU A 300 5.83 -18.97 -10.32
C LEU A 300 6.09 -20.19 -9.42
N LEU A 301 6.18 -19.94 -8.11
CA LEU A 301 6.41 -20.97 -7.10
C LEU A 301 5.10 -21.50 -6.50
N GLY A 302 5.21 -22.63 -5.79
CA GLY A 302 4.09 -23.27 -5.09
C GLY A 302 3.12 -24.00 -6.01
N GLY A 303 3.59 -24.43 -7.20
CA GLY A 303 2.72 -25.02 -8.22
C GLY A 303 1.76 -24.01 -8.86
N ALA A 304 1.98 -22.71 -8.64
CA ALA A 304 1.14 -21.67 -9.21
C ALA A 304 1.36 -21.51 -10.72
N SER A 305 0.31 -21.08 -11.39
CA SER A 305 0.31 -20.75 -12.82
C SER A 305 -0.41 -19.44 -13.05
N TYR A 306 -0.08 -18.79 -14.16
CA TYR A 306 -0.92 -17.76 -14.74
C TYR A 306 -2.13 -18.43 -15.40
N ASP A 307 -3.32 -17.96 -15.07
CA ASP A 307 -4.60 -18.49 -15.55
C ASP A 307 -5.62 -17.35 -15.76
N SER A 308 -6.87 -17.68 -16.12
CA SER A 308 -7.91 -16.68 -16.36
C SER A 308 -8.33 -15.89 -15.10
N SER A 309 -7.96 -16.35 -13.91
CA SER A 309 -8.17 -15.63 -12.65
C SER A 309 -7.01 -14.69 -12.32
N SER A 310 -5.90 -14.81 -13.05
CA SER A 310 -4.67 -14.08 -12.77
C SER A 310 -4.78 -12.64 -13.24
N TYR A 311 -4.85 -11.71 -12.27
CA TYR A 311 -4.85 -10.28 -12.55
C TYR A 311 -3.44 -9.74 -12.42
N ILE A 312 -2.93 -9.16 -13.50
CA ILE A 312 -1.54 -8.75 -13.66
C ILE A 312 -1.46 -7.23 -13.63
N LEU A 313 -0.51 -6.70 -12.87
CA LEU A 313 -0.09 -5.30 -12.89
C LEU A 313 1.28 -5.19 -13.55
N LEU A 314 1.35 -4.43 -14.63
CA LEU A 314 2.61 -4.03 -15.24
C LEU A 314 3.11 -2.73 -14.59
N SER A 315 4.39 -2.67 -14.25
CA SER A 315 4.99 -1.51 -13.62
C SER A 315 6.33 -1.10 -14.27
N LYS A 316 6.72 0.16 -14.06
CA LYS A 316 7.93 0.80 -14.60
C LYS A 316 9.17 0.57 -13.73
N PHE A 317 9.08 -0.30 -12.73
CA PHE A 317 10.22 -0.60 -11.87
C PHE A 317 11.28 -1.40 -12.62
N LYS A 318 12.51 -0.88 -12.63
CA LYS A 318 13.69 -1.53 -13.22
C LYS A 318 14.56 -2.10 -12.10
N LYS A 319 15.02 -3.34 -12.25
CA LYS A 319 15.92 -3.98 -11.27
C LYS A 319 17.26 -3.24 -11.18
N ILE A 320 17.66 -2.89 -9.96
CA ILE A 320 19.01 -2.41 -9.62
C ILE A 320 19.92 -3.61 -9.37
N GLY A 321 19.47 -4.50 -8.51
CA GLY A 321 20.26 -5.63 -8.04
C GLY A 321 19.45 -6.54 -7.11
N GLU A 322 20.07 -7.65 -6.76
CA GLU A 322 19.53 -8.67 -5.88
C GLU A 322 20.63 -9.14 -4.93
N VAL A 323 20.25 -9.40 -3.68
CA VAL A 323 21.03 -10.14 -2.69
C VAL A 323 20.30 -11.45 -2.46
N ARG A 324 21.03 -12.56 -2.53
CA ARG A 324 20.50 -13.89 -2.19
C ARG A 324 21.35 -14.53 -1.12
N GLY A 325 20.70 -15.25 -0.22
CA GLY A 325 21.33 -15.78 0.98
C GLY A 325 22.24 -16.96 0.74
N ASP A 326 21.97 -17.75 -0.29
CA ASP A 326 22.85 -18.81 -0.76
C ASP A 326 24.15 -18.28 -1.38
N THR A 327 24.14 -17.07 -1.94
CA THR A 327 25.32 -16.44 -2.55
C THR A 327 26.07 -15.50 -1.62
N GLU A 328 25.36 -14.84 -0.71
CA GLU A 328 25.90 -13.82 0.21
C GLU A 328 25.35 -14.05 1.62
N PRO A 329 25.66 -15.19 2.27
CA PRO A 329 25.20 -15.47 3.63
C PRO A 329 25.83 -14.47 4.62
N ASP A 330 25.12 -14.21 5.72
CA ASP A 330 25.53 -13.36 6.84
C ASP A 330 25.84 -11.88 6.49
N ILE A 331 25.54 -11.45 5.26
CA ILE A 331 25.72 -10.07 4.86
C ILE A 331 24.80 -9.15 5.67
N VAL A 332 25.35 -8.04 6.18
CA VAL A 332 24.63 -7.05 6.99
C VAL A 332 24.35 -5.76 6.23
N ASN A 333 25.04 -5.52 5.11
CA ASN A 333 24.78 -4.39 4.23
C ASN A 333 25.21 -4.71 2.79
N LYS A 334 24.57 -4.06 1.81
CA LYS A 334 24.94 -4.17 0.40
C LYS A 334 24.93 -2.81 -0.27
N LEU A 335 25.99 -2.53 -1.01
CA LEU A 335 26.03 -1.42 -1.96
C LEU A 335 25.69 -1.95 -3.35
N MET A 336 24.62 -1.43 -3.95
CA MET A 336 24.21 -1.74 -5.31
C MET A 336 24.46 -0.54 -6.22
N ARG A 337 25.24 -0.75 -7.27
CA ARG A 337 25.56 0.29 -8.25
C ARG A 337 24.55 0.28 -9.39
N PHE A 338 24.09 1.46 -9.77
CA PHE A 338 23.30 1.67 -10.98
C PHE A 338 23.65 3.02 -11.58
N ASN A 339 23.05 3.37 -12.70
CA ASN A 339 23.28 4.67 -13.29
C ASN A 339 22.01 5.10 -14.00
N THR A 340 21.30 6.08 -13.44
CA THR A 340 20.15 6.68 -14.09
C THR A 340 20.17 8.19 -13.91
N ARG A 341 19.77 8.90 -14.97
CA ARG A 341 19.63 10.35 -14.96
C ARG A 341 18.16 10.69 -14.89
N SER A 342 17.76 11.37 -13.83
CA SER A 342 16.38 11.80 -13.62
C SER A 342 16.32 12.96 -12.63
N LYS A 343 15.25 13.73 -12.66
CA LYS A 343 14.94 14.68 -11.58
C LYS A 343 14.55 13.94 -10.29
N LYS A 344 13.81 12.83 -10.46
CA LYS A 344 13.12 12.10 -9.40
C LYS A 344 13.47 10.63 -9.41
N ILE A 345 13.46 10.00 -8.24
CA ILE A 345 13.57 8.53 -8.13
C ILE A 345 12.62 8.00 -7.07
N GLN A 346 12.06 6.83 -7.32
CA GLN A 346 11.32 6.05 -6.35
C GLN A 346 11.96 4.68 -6.27
N LEU A 347 12.20 4.18 -5.06
CA LEU A 347 12.73 2.84 -4.85
C LEU A 347 11.60 1.88 -4.51
N LYS A 348 11.70 0.66 -5.01
CA LYS A 348 10.91 -0.48 -4.57
C LYS A 348 11.87 -1.53 -4.05
N ILE A 349 11.64 -2.01 -2.83
CA ILE A 349 12.42 -3.07 -2.23
C ILE A 349 11.48 -4.24 -2.00
N GLU A 350 11.79 -5.37 -2.64
CA GLU A 350 11.09 -6.64 -2.47
C GLU A 350 11.90 -7.49 -1.51
N ILE A 351 11.28 -7.90 -0.39
CA ILE A 351 11.81 -8.89 0.54
C ILE A 351 11.04 -10.17 0.27
N TRP A 352 11.72 -11.21 -0.17
CA TRP A 352 11.07 -12.44 -0.58
C TRP A 352 11.66 -13.63 0.18
N SER A 353 10.74 -14.39 0.79
CA SER A 353 11.03 -15.51 1.67
C SER A 353 9.79 -16.42 1.77
N PRO A 354 9.59 -17.32 0.80
CA PRO A 354 8.37 -18.13 0.71
C PRO A 354 8.35 -19.36 1.63
N SER A 355 9.45 -19.74 2.29
CA SER A 355 9.51 -21.02 3.00
C SER A 355 9.50 -20.86 4.52
N GLY A 356 10.05 -19.78 5.05
CA GLY A 356 10.08 -19.51 6.50
C GLY A 356 10.95 -20.43 7.32
N PHE A 357 11.53 -21.45 6.68
CA PHE A 357 12.50 -22.34 7.29
C PHE A 357 13.82 -21.57 7.51
N ILE A 358 14.51 -21.84 8.61
CA ILE A 358 15.86 -21.30 8.87
C ILE A 358 15.87 -19.77 9.13
N GLY A 359 14.82 -19.20 9.75
CA GLY A 359 14.84 -17.78 10.16
C GLY A 359 14.66 -16.77 9.02
N GLU A 360 14.29 -17.28 7.84
CA GLU A 360 13.94 -16.56 6.62
C GLU A 360 12.91 -15.42 6.83
N TRP A 361 12.01 -15.55 7.80
CA TRP A 361 11.03 -14.51 8.15
C TRP A 361 11.59 -13.40 9.05
N ASN A 362 12.82 -13.57 9.55
CA ASN A 362 13.52 -12.53 10.29
C ASN A 362 14.30 -11.59 9.36
N MET A 363 14.17 -11.76 8.05
CA MET A 363 14.74 -10.85 7.07
C MET A 363 14.02 -9.50 7.11
N GLY A 364 14.80 -8.43 7.22
CA GLY A 364 14.28 -7.08 7.27
C GLY A 364 15.31 -6.06 6.84
N ILE A 365 14.83 -4.86 6.58
CA ILE A 365 15.67 -3.72 6.19
C ILE A 365 15.65 -2.75 7.36
N ALA A 366 16.82 -2.40 7.87
CA ALA A 366 16.97 -1.37 8.88
C ALA A 366 16.84 0.01 8.23
N ASP A 367 17.57 0.23 7.13
CA ASP A 367 17.51 1.45 6.36
C ASP A 367 17.88 1.23 4.89
N ILE A 368 17.47 2.19 4.07
CA ILE A 368 17.88 2.29 2.67
C ILE A 368 18.22 3.75 2.35
N SER A 369 19.34 3.92 1.66
CA SER A 369 19.82 5.22 1.21
C SER A 369 20.14 5.18 -0.28
N THR A 370 19.90 6.29 -1.00
CA THR A 370 20.34 6.44 -2.39
C THR A 370 21.32 7.59 -2.51
N VAL A 371 22.39 7.37 -3.28
CA VAL A 371 23.41 8.36 -3.56
C VAL A 371 23.20 8.92 -4.96
N TYR A 372 23.17 10.24 -5.06
CA TYR A 372 23.12 10.94 -6.33
C TYR A 372 24.12 12.08 -6.39
N ILE A 373 24.50 12.44 -7.62
CA ILE A 373 25.30 13.63 -7.90
C ILE A 373 24.41 14.60 -8.69
N PRO A 374 24.32 15.88 -8.30
CA PRO A 374 23.68 16.89 -9.12
C PRO A 374 24.38 16.99 -10.48
N ASP A 375 23.62 16.92 -11.58
CA ASP A 375 24.19 17.12 -12.91
C ASP A 375 24.44 18.64 -13.03
N ARG A 376 25.70 19.09 -12.89
CA ARG A 376 26.06 20.49 -13.11
C ARG A 376 25.92 20.76 -14.60
N ILE A 377 24.96 21.60 -14.99
CA ILE A 377 24.95 22.19 -16.33
C ILE A 377 26.19 23.08 -16.37
N ILE A 378 27.25 22.64 -17.06
CA ILE A 378 28.27 23.54 -17.54
C ILE A 378 27.54 24.41 -18.56
N LYS A 379 27.22 25.65 -18.17
CA LYS A 379 26.65 26.64 -19.07
C LYS A 379 27.72 27.16 -20.01
#